data_AF-A0A1W9QST3-F1
#
_entry.id   AF-A0A1W9QST3-F1
#
_cell.length_a   1.000
_cell.length_b   1.000
_cell.length_c   1.000
_cell.angle_alpha   90.00
_cell.angle_beta   90.00
_cell.angle_gamma   90.00
#
_symmetry.space_group_name_H-M   'P 1'
#
loop_
_entity.id
_entity.type
_entity.pdbx_description
1 polymer ?
#
loop_
_entity_poly.entity_id
_entity_poly.type
_entity_poly.pdbx_seq_one_letter_code
_entity_poly.pdbx_strand_id
1 'polypeptide(L)'
;MMSYNTHEIYQGGIGEFTGEHFYAADTIGTITVMTDFDFNNGTESVASIPAGVVDWVLVELRETSGGPETATSNKKIMQRALFLNSDGGIVDLQGTREMKFDIPTVNDNLYMIVWHRNHLGVMTADPVSLDIAPIVYDFSAAEGNAYGGSDGHKDLGGGVYGMRGGDADYNQEITVQDKLGFWTPNAGTTVDYETYDFNMDTKVDNRDKNDVWVGNNGNNTQVPN
;
A
#
# COMPACT_ATOMS: atom_id res chain seq x y z
N MET A 1 -27.53 -33.22 8.01
CA MET A 1 -28.30 -32.64 6.88
C MET A 1 -27.98 -31.15 6.87
N MET A 2 -27.54 -30.64 5.72
CA MET A 2 -26.95 -29.31 5.53
C MET A 2 -27.77 -28.15 6.10
N SER A 3 -27.07 -27.09 6.47
CA SER A 3 -27.33 -25.76 5.91
C SER A 3 -26.02 -24.96 5.96
N TYR A 4 -25.35 -24.88 4.81
CA TYR A 4 -24.32 -23.88 4.56
C TYR A 4 -25.06 -22.63 4.10
N ASN A 5 -25.03 -21.56 4.90
CA ASN A 5 -25.47 -20.26 4.42
C ASN A 5 -24.31 -19.64 3.64
N THR A 6 -24.28 -19.94 2.35
CA THR A 6 -23.55 -19.18 1.33
C THR A 6 -23.95 -17.72 1.44
N HIS A 7 -23.01 -16.86 1.81
CA HIS A 7 -23.14 -15.42 1.56
C HIS A 7 -22.25 -15.09 0.37
N GLU A 8 -22.88 -15.05 -0.79
CA GLU A 8 -22.31 -14.50 -2.01
C GLU A 8 -22.16 -12.99 -1.81
N ILE A 9 -20.95 -12.49 -1.97
CA ILE A 9 -20.67 -11.06 -2.10
C ILE A 9 -20.18 -10.85 -3.52
N TYR A 10 -20.95 -10.06 -4.27
CA TYR A 10 -20.70 -9.69 -5.65
C TYR A 10 -19.77 -8.47 -5.64
N GLN A 11 -18.58 -8.60 -6.22
CA GLN A 11 -17.71 -7.45 -6.50
C GLN A 11 -17.84 -7.14 -7.99
N GLY A 12 -18.49 -6.02 -8.30
CA GLY A 12 -18.41 -5.42 -9.62
C GLY A 12 -17.21 -4.48 -9.64
N GLY A 13 -16.20 -4.79 -10.45
CA GLY A 13 -15.15 -3.83 -10.81
C GLY A 13 -13.75 -4.14 -10.27
N ILE A 14 -12.95 -4.73 -11.17
CA ILE A 14 -11.48 -4.72 -11.33
C ILE A 14 -10.51 -5.09 -10.19
N GLY A 15 -10.92 -5.32 -8.95
CA GLY A 15 -10.00 -5.90 -7.95
C GLY A 15 -8.74 -5.07 -7.66
N GLU A 16 -8.76 -3.79 -8.00
CA GLU A 16 -7.72 -2.83 -7.69
C GLU A 16 -8.33 -1.72 -6.85
N PHE A 17 -7.60 -1.31 -5.80
CA PHE A 17 -8.09 -0.47 -4.71
C PHE A 17 -8.76 0.82 -5.21
N THR A 18 -10.07 0.75 -5.42
CA THR A 18 -10.98 1.88 -5.29
C THR A 18 -11.77 1.57 -4.02
N GLY A 19 -11.57 2.41 -3.01
CA GLY A 19 -12.04 2.18 -1.67
C GLY A 19 -13.55 2.03 -1.59
N GLU A 20 -14.07 0.80 -1.70
CA GLU A 20 -15.43 0.48 -1.27
C GLU A 20 -15.49 -0.92 -0.65
N HIS A 21 -15.96 -0.92 0.61
CA HIS A 21 -16.43 -2.02 1.44
C HIS A 21 -15.39 -2.86 2.19
N PHE A 22 -15.19 -2.58 3.49
CA PHE A 22 -15.30 -3.60 4.54
C PHE A 22 -15.70 -2.95 5.89
N TYR A 23 -16.76 -3.48 6.51
CA TYR A 23 -17.14 -3.20 7.89
C TYR A 23 -16.61 -4.32 8.79
N ALA A 24 -16.01 -3.97 9.92
CA ALA A 24 -15.93 -4.86 11.08
C ALA A 24 -16.44 -4.11 12.32
N ALA A 25 -17.57 -4.59 12.85
CA ALA A 25 -18.09 -4.20 14.15
C ALA A 25 -17.83 -5.33 15.16
N ASP A 26 -17.16 -4.94 16.25
CA ASP A 26 -17.21 -5.41 17.64
C ASP A 26 -17.32 -6.93 17.92
N THR A 27 -16.31 -7.50 18.61
CA THR A 27 -16.38 -7.88 20.04
C THR A 27 -15.19 -8.80 20.39
N ILE A 28 -14.39 -8.34 21.36
CA ILE A 28 -13.49 -9.05 22.30
C ILE A 28 -12.97 -10.45 21.88
N GLY A 29 -11.70 -10.49 21.50
CA GLY A 29 -10.82 -11.64 21.56
C GLY A 29 -9.41 -11.13 21.33
N THR A 30 -8.47 -11.43 22.21
CA THR A 30 -7.06 -11.04 22.05
C THR A 30 -6.56 -11.49 20.68
N ILE A 31 -6.44 -10.54 19.76
CA ILE A 31 -5.68 -10.71 18.53
C ILE A 31 -4.23 -10.48 18.94
N THR A 32 -3.47 -11.56 18.92
CA THR A 32 -2.02 -11.50 18.85
C THR A 32 -1.70 -10.72 17.58
N VAL A 33 -1.32 -9.45 17.74
CA VAL A 33 -0.63 -8.70 16.68
C VAL A 33 0.63 -9.52 16.42
N MET A 34 0.63 -10.30 15.32
CA MET A 34 1.77 -11.12 14.99
C MET A 34 2.96 -10.20 14.75
N THR A 35 3.98 -10.44 15.57
CA THR A 35 5.31 -9.89 15.48
C THR A 35 5.99 -10.48 14.24
N ASP A 36 5.67 -9.93 13.07
CA ASP A 36 6.62 -9.79 11.95
C ASP A 36 5.99 -8.90 10.88
N PHE A 37 6.13 -7.58 11.05
CA PHE A 37 6.02 -6.62 9.95
C PHE A 37 7.35 -5.90 9.86
N ASP A 38 8.39 -6.62 9.43
CA ASP A 38 9.76 -6.13 9.57
C ASP A 38 10.24 -5.38 8.31
N PHE A 39 10.05 -4.06 8.31
CA PHE A 39 10.93 -3.13 7.56
C PHE A 39 12.20 -2.75 8.37
N ASN A 40 12.60 -3.64 9.29
CA ASN A 40 13.80 -3.78 10.11
C ASN A 40 13.94 -3.02 11.45
N ASN A 41 13.08 -2.06 11.85
CA ASN A 41 13.25 -1.33 13.14
C ASN A 41 12.03 -0.51 13.66
N GLY A 42 10.80 -0.72 13.19
CA GLY A 42 9.63 0.04 13.66
C GLY A 42 9.30 -0.24 15.14
N THR A 43 8.81 0.77 15.87
CA THR A 43 8.34 0.62 17.29
C THR A 43 6.85 0.91 17.45
N GLU A 44 6.18 1.20 16.34
CA GLU A 44 4.78 1.54 16.27
C GLU A 44 3.92 0.35 16.75
N SER A 45 3.03 0.64 17.70
CA SER A 45 2.03 -0.31 18.18
C SER A 45 0.79 0.46 18.60
N VAL A 46 -0.37 -0.18 18.49
CA VAL A 46 -1.65 0.39 18.92
C VAL A 46 -2.41 -0.60 19.78
N ALA A 47 -3.19 -0.09 20.73
CA ALA A 47 -4.07 -0.91 21.56
C ALA A 47 -5.35 -1.33 20.81
N SER A 48 -5.75 -0.56 19.79
CA SER A 48 -6.91 -0.81 18.95
C SER A 48 -6.75 -0.11 17.60
N ILE A 49 -7.26 -0.73 16.54
CA ILE A 49 -7.29 -0.15 15.19
C ILE A 49 -8.47 0.84 15.08
N PRO A 50 -8.25 2.09 14.66
CA PRO A 50 -9.33 3.05 14.42
C PRO A 50 -10.34 2.57 13.35
N ALA A 51 -11.58 3.03 13.46
CA ALA A 51 -12.62 2.67 12.50
C ALA A 51 -12.27 3.14 11.07
N GLY A 52 -12.50 2.29 10.08
CA GLY A 52 -12.27 2.58 8.67
C GLY A 52 -10.86 2.24 8.18
N VAL A 53 -9.90 1.99 9.09
CA VAL A 53 -8.55 1.52 8.72
C VAL A 53 -8.64 0.13 8.12
N VAL A 54 -7.96 -0.05 6.98
CA VAL A 54 -7.94 -1.31 6.22
C VAL A 54 -6.55 -1.95 6.19
N ASP A 55 -5.48 -1.16 6.31
CA ASP A 55 -4.12 -1.71 6.31
C ASP A 55 -3.09 -0.73 6.91
N TRP A 56 -1.84 -1.16 6.97
CA TRP A 56 -0.65 -0.36 7.26
C TRP A 56 0.07 0.04 5.97
N VAL A 57 0.69 1.21 6.01
CA VAL A 57 1.63 1.69 4.99
C VAL A 57 2.86 2.26 5.66
N LEU A 58 3.97 2.26 4.92
CA LEU A 58 5.19 2.94 5.34
C LEU A 58 5.34 4.21 4.53
N VAL A 59 5.29 5.36 5.19
CA VAL A 59 5.58 6.64 4.56
C VAL A 59 7.04 6.97 4.78
N GLU A 60 7.74 7.28 3.70
CA GLU A 60 9.15 7.61 3.68
C GLU A 60 9.36 8.97 3.01
N LEU A 61 10.30 9.76 3.54
CA LEU A 61 10.73 11.01 2.93
C LEU A 61 12.20 10.94 2.57
N ARG A 62 12.52 11.39 1.36
CA ARG A 62 13.87 11.46 0.82
C ARG A 62 14.20 12.87 0.37
N GLU A 63 15.40 13.32 0.72
CA GLU A 63 15.90 14.64 0.34
C GLU A 63 17.11 14.52 -0.58
N THR A 64 17.05 15.17 -1.73
CA THR A 64 18.14 15.17 -2.71
C THR A 64 18.25 16.51 -3.43
N SER A 65 19.47 16.91 -3.79
CA SER A 65 19.72 18.13 -4.56
C SER A 65 19.44 17.99 -6.07
N GLY A 66 19.14 16.77 -6.53
CA GLY A 66 18.82 16.45 -7.93
C GLY A 66 17.33 16.26 -8.20
N GLY A 67 17.03 15.67 -9.36
CA GLY A 67 15.69 15.24 -9.74
C GLY A 67 15.24 13.98 -9.01
N PRO A 68 14.00 13.50 -9.27
CA PRO A 68 13.43 12.33 -8.61
C PRO A 68 14.30 11.08 -8.74
N GLU A 69 15.03 10.91 -9.86
CA GLU A 69 15.94 9.79 -10.10
C GLU A 69 17.11 9.70 -9.10
N THR A 70 17.41 10.80 -8.41
CA THR A 70 18.48 10.88 -7.41
C THR A 70 17.98 10.68 -5.98
N ALA A 71 16.68 10.53 -5.76
CA ALA A 71 16.06 10.26 -4.47
C ALA A 71 16.18 8.77 -4.09
N THR A 72 17.41 8.27 -4.00
CA THR A 72 17.76 6.87 -3.68
C THR A 72 17.59 6.58 -2.17
N SER A 73 17.59 5.31 -1.77
CA SER A 73 17.35 4.87 -0.37
C SER A 73 18.29 5.50 0.66
N ASN A 74 19.53 5.81 0.28
CA ASN A 74 20.49 6.50 1.14
C ASN A 74 20.18 7.99 1.39
N LYS A 75 19.15 8.54 0.73
CA LYS A 75 18.64 9.91 0.91
C LYS A 75 17.48 9.99 1.90
N LYS A 76 17.11 8.86 2.51
CA LYS A 76 16.04 8.78 3.50
C LYS A 76 16.34 9.63 4.72
N ILE A 77 15.44 10.56 5.04
CA ILE A 77 15.51 11.42 6.23
C ILE A 77 14.42 11.11 7.25
N MET A 78 13.35 10.43 6.84
CA MET A 78 12.25 10.01 7.71
C MET A 78 11.60 8.75 7.14
N GLN A 79 11.17 7.88 8.03
CA GLN A 79 10.32 6.74 7.70
C GLN A 79 9.40 6.45 8.89
N ARG A 80 8.11 6.22 8.63
CA ARG A 80 7.13 5.99 9.69
C ARG A 80 5.99 5.10 9.22
N ALA A 81 5.58 4.16 10.06
CA ALA A 81 4.39 3.35 9.81
C ALA A 81 3.12 4.16 10.13
N LEU A 82 2.16 4.11 9.21
CA LEU A 82 0.88 4.82 9.28
C LEU A 82 -0.25 3.89 8.84
N PHE A 83 -1.49 4.32 9.02
CA PHE A 83 -2.66 3.56 8.59
C PHE A 83 -3.16 4.02 7.24
N LEU A 84 -3.58 3.05 6.42
CA LEU A 84 -4.39 3.26 5.23
C LEU A 84 -5.86 3.15 5.62
N ASN A 85 -6.64 4.18 5.30
CA ASN A 85 -8.08 4.19 5.50
C ASN A 85 -8.80 3.64 4.25
N SER A 86 -10.01 3.13 4.43
CA SER A 86 -10.85 2.54 3.37
C SER A 86 -11.19 3.48 2.21
N ASP A 87 -11.04 4.80 2.38
CA ASP A 87 -11.19 5.80 1.31
C ASP A 87 -9.87 6.10 0.57
N GLY A 88 -8.81 5.33 0.82
CA GLY A 88 -7.50 5.47 0.19
C GLY A 88 -6.57 6.50 0.83
N GLY A 89 -7.06 7.31 1.79
CA GLY A 89 -6.22 8.30 2.44
C GLY A 89 -5.46 7.74 3.64
N ILE A 90 -4.27 8.28 3.87
CA ILE A 90 -3.38 7.87 4.98
C ILE A 90 -3.72 8.66 6.25
N VAL A 91 -3.70 7.99 7.40
CA VAL A 91 -3.97 8.57 8.72
C VAL A 91 -2.93 8.14 9.75
N ASP A 92 -2.77 8.93 10.82
CA ASP A 92 -1.91 8.55 11.94
C ASP A 92 -2.48 7.38 12.74
N LEU A 93 -1.73 6.94 13.76
CA LEU A 93 -2.11 5.81 14.61
C LEU A 93 -3.36 6.06 15.47
N GLN A 94 -3.92 7.27 15.45
CA GLN A 94 -5.18 7.64 16.11
C GLN A 94 -6.31 7.87 15.10
N GLY A 95 -6.08 7.66 13.79
CA GLY A 95 -7.07 7.86 12.73
C GLY A 95 -7.16 9.31 12.23
N THR A 96 -6.18 10.16 12.51
CA THR A 96 -6.19 11.58 12.13
C THR A 96 -5.46 11.81 10.80
N ARG A 97 -6.02 12.63 9.90
CA ARG A 97 -5.38 13.00 8.61
C ARG A 97 -4.31 14.07 8.74
N GLU A 98 -4.37 14.89 9.79
CA GLU A 98 -3.38 15.93 10.09
C GLU A 98 -2.16 15.34 10.78
N MET A 99 -1.31 14.69 9.99
CA MET A 99 -0.12 14.04 10.49
C MET A 99 1.02 15.04 10.64
N LYS A 100 1.81 14.87 11.71
CA LYS A 100 3.03 15.63 11.94
C LYS A 100 4.22 14.69 11.92
N PHE A 101 5.24 15.07 11.17
CA PHE A 101 6.51 14.36 11.11
C PHE A 101 7.59 15.27 11.68
N ASP A 102 8.31 14.76 12.68
CA ASP A 102 9.52 15.40 13.17
C ASP A 102 10.65 15.09 12.18
N ILE A 103 10.87 16.01 11.23
CA ILE A 103 11.90 15.89 10.20
C ILE A 103 13.01 16.92 10.39
N PRO A 104 14.25 16.61 9.98
CA PRO A 104 15.31 17.61 9.89
C PRO A 104 14.90 18.78 9.00
N THR A 105 15.62 19.90 9.11
CA THR A 105 15.48 21.01 8.16
C THR A 105 15.82 20.53 6.75
N VAL A 106 14.85 20.64 5.85
CA VAL A 106 14.98 20.35 4.42
C VAL A 106 15.50 21.60 3.71
N ASN A 107 16.56 21.45 2.93
CA ASN A 107 17.23 22.49 2.15
C ASN A 107 17.18 22.20 0.63
N ASP A 108 16.91 20.96 0.25
CA ASP A 108 16.86 20.49 -1.14
C ASP A 108 15.47 19.94 -1.52
N ASN A 109 15.37 19.22 -2.64
CA ASN A 109 14.11 18.65 -3.12
C ASN A 109 13.69 17.47 -2.23
N LEU A 110 12.46 17.57 -1.69
CA LEU A 110 11.86 16.53 -0.87
C LEU A 110 10.88 15.68 -1.69
N TYR A 111 11.03 14.37 -1.64
CA TYR A 111 10.11 13.42 -2.27
C TYR A 111 9.45 12.57 -1.19
N MET A 112 8.15 12.30 -1.37
CA MET A 112 7.38 11.41 -0.50
C MET A 112 7.17 10.07 -1.19
N ILE A 113 7.36 9.00 -0.43
CA ILE A 113 7.21 7.63 -0.88
C ILE A 113 6.20 6.94 0.03
N VAL A 114 5.32 6.14 -0.57
CA VAL A 114 4.42 5.23 0.13
C VAL A 114 4.79 3.81 -0.27
N TRP A 115 5.18 3.01 0.72
CA TRP A 115 5.34 1.57 0.57
C TRP A 115 4.16 0.85 1.18
N HIS A 116 3.78 -0.23 0.53
CA HIS A 116 2.79 -1.19 1.01
C HIS A 116 3.45 -2.57 1.06
N ARG A 117 2.83 -3.53 1.75
CA ARG A 117 3.33 -4.90 1.88
C ARG A 117 3.51 -5.55 0.51
N ASN A 118 2.45 -5.75 -0.28
CA ASN A 118 2.51 -6.56 -1.50
C ASN A 118 2.13 -5.76 -2.75
N HIS A 119 2.24 -4.44 -2.64
CA HIS A 119 2.11 -3.50 -3.75
C HIS A 119 3.41 -2.74 -3.96
N LEU A 120 3.71 -2.45 -5.23
CA LEU A 120 4.87 -1.66 -5.62
C LEU A 120 4.79 -0.26 -5.04
N GLY A 121 5.89 0.20 -4.43
CA GLY A 121 6.00 1.54 -3.86
C GLY A 121 5.76 2.64 -4.89
N VAL A 122 5.19 3.75 -4.43
CA VAL A 122 4.93 4.96 -5.24
C VAL A 122 5.67 6.16 -4.65
N MET A 123 6.27 6.98 -5.50
CA MET A 123 6.95 8.22 -5.12
C MET A 123 6.35 9.41 -5.85
N THR A 124 6.32 10.58 -5.22
CA THR A 124 5.86 11.82 -5.86
C THR A 124 6.66 12.10 -7.12
N ALA A 125 5.99 12.51 -8.21
CA ALA A 125 6.67 12.82 -9.46
C ALA A 125 7.57 14.06 -9.34
N ASP A 126 7.07 15.05 -8.61
CA ASP A 126 7.72 16.33 -8.36
C ASP A 126 8.08 16.49 -6.87
N PRO A 127 9.01 17.40 -6.54
CA PRO A 127 9.31 17.76 -5.16
C PRO A 127 8.08 18.30 -4.44
N VAL A 128 7.91 17.87 -3.19
CA VAL A 128 6.86 18.35 -2.28
C VAL A 128 7.34 19.64 -1.60
N SER A 129 6.60 20.74 -1.77
CA SER A 129 6.91 22.01 -1.10
C SER A 129 6.44 22.00 0.36
N LEU A 130 7.34 22.39 1.28
CA LEU A 130 7.03 22.59 2.71
C LEU A 130 6.49 24.00 3.02
N ASP A 131 6.41 24.89 2.03
CA ASP A 131 6.06 26.31 2.25
C ASP A 131 4.57 26.51 2.54
N ILE A 132 3.73 25.52 2.21
CA ILE A 132 2.29 25.52 2.42
C ILE A 132 1.94 24.33 3.32
N ALA A 133 1.59 24.60 4.57
CA ALA A 133 1.07 23.60 5.50
C ALA A 133 -0.46 23.72 5.62
N PRO A 134 -1.21 22.61 5.62
CA PRO A 134 -0.74 21.23 5.49
C PRO A 134 -0.34 20.89 4.05
N ILE A 135 0.65 20.01 3.92
CA ILE A 135 1.00 19.40 2.65
C ILE A 135 -0.07 18.37 2.32
N VAL A 136 -0.67 18.51 1.15
CA VAL A 136 -1.63 17.54 0.62
C VAL A 136 -1.09 17.05 -0.70
N TYR A 137 -0.89 15.74 -0.81
CA TYR A 137 -0.49 15.08 -2.04
C TYR A 137 -1.45 13.92 -2.30
N ASP A 138 -1.93 13.83 -3.54
CA ASP A 138 -2.90 12.82 -3.95
C ASP A 138 -2.37 12.05 -5.15
N PHE A 139 -1.84 10.85 -4.91
CA PHE A 139 -1.36 9.96 -5.96
C PHE A 139 -2.48 9.49 -6.90
N SER A 140 -3.74 9.56 -6.48
CA SER A 140 -4.88 9.01 -7.23
C SER A 140 -5.45 9.99 -8.25
N ALA A 141 -5.11 11.27 -8.19
CA ALA A 141 -5.78 12.31 -8.97
C ALA A 141 -5.32 12.42 -10.43
N ALA A 142 -4.08 12.02 -10.75
CA ALA A 142 -3.53 12.12 -12.10
C ALA A 142 -2.31 11.24 -12.31
N GLU A 143 -2.10 10.77 -13.55
CA GLU A 143 -0.91 10.01 -13.96
C GLU A 143 0.40 10.71 -13.57
N GLY A 144 0.43 12.04 -13.74
CA GLY A 144 1.62 12.85 -13.45
C GLY A 144 1.96 13.01 -11.98
N ASN A 145 1.19 12.42 -11.04
CA ASN A 145 1.46 12.51 -9.62
C ASN A 145 2.36 11.37 -9.11
N ALA A 146 2.62 10.33 -9.90
CA ALA A 146 3.61 9.32 -9.57
C ALA A 146 4.87 9.49 -10.43
N TYR A 147 6.05 9.39 -9.82
CA TYR A 147 7.28 9.29 -10.57
C TYR A 147 7.25 8.04 -11.46
N GLY A 148 7.59 8.20 -12.75
CA GLY A 148 7.41 7.18 -13.77
C GLY A 148 6.02 7.17 -14.44
N GLY A 149 5.10 8.05 -14.03
CA GLY A 149 3.78 8.19 -14.64
C GLY A 149 2.99 6.88 -14.61
N SER A 150 2.52 6.44 -15.77
CA SER A 150 1.84 5.15 -15.93
C SER A 150 2.69 3.94 -15.53
N ASP A 151 4.02 4.01 -15.43
CA ASP A 151 4.83 2.93 -14.86
C ASP A 151 4.94 3.03 -13.32
N GLY A 152 4.79 4.22 -12.77
CA GLY A 152 4.85 4.51 -11.33
C GLY A 152 3.64 4.04 -10.54
N HIS A 153 2.45 4.19 -11.11
CA HIS A 153 1.19 3.71 -10.56
C HIS A 153 0.23 3.28 -11.68
N LYS A 154 -0.87 2.62 -11.36
CA LYS A 154 -1.79 2.05 -12.36
C LYS A 154 -3.08 2.85 -12.46
N ASP A 155 -3.55 3.08 -13.68
CA ASP A 155 -4.88 3.61 -13.94
C ASP A 155 -5.93 2.53 -13.63
N LEU A 156 -6.78 2.81 -12.65
CA LEU A 156 -7.88 1.95 -12.22
C LEU A 156 -9.18 2.26 -13.00
N GLY A 157 -9.10 3.10 -14.01
CA GLY A 157 -10.25 3.63 -14.73
C GLY A 157 -10.92 4.78 -13.97
N GLY A 158 -11.79 5.50 -14.68
CA GLY A 158 -12.52 6.64 -14.10
C GLY A 158 -11.64 7.84 -13.73
N GLY A 159 -10.35 7.84 -14.12
CA GLY A 159 -9.38 8.88 -13.78
C GLY A 159 -8.76 8.73 -12.40
N VAL A 160 -8.87 7.55 -11.79
CA VAL A 160 -8.31 7.22 -10.47
C VAL A 160 -7.11 6.30 -10.64
N TYR A 161 -6.04 6.59 -9.90
CA TYR A 161 -4.80 5.82 -9.95
C TYR A 161 -4.49 5.14 -8.61
N GLY A 162 -3.85 3.98 -8.65
CA GLY A 162 -3.50 3.19 -7.46
C GLY A 162 -2.18 2.44 -7.58
N MET A 163 -1.69 1.91 -6.46
CA MET A 163 -0.48 1.09 -6.43
C MET A 163 -0.72 -0.24 -7.13
N ARG A 164 0.31 -0.82 -7.74
CA ARG A 164 0.21 -2.15 -8.39
C ARG A 164 0.41 -3.25 -7.35
N GLY A 165 -0.60 -4.09 -7.14
CA GLY A 165 -0.47 -5.29 -6.29
C GLY A 165 0.13 -6.48 -7.03
N GLY A 166 0.69 -7.43 -6.29
CA GLY A 166 1.20 -8.71 -6.82
C GLY A 166 2.62 -9.09 -6.43
N ASP A 167 3.28 -8.29 -5.58
CA ASP A 167 4.65 -8.52 -5.09
C ASP A 167 4.59 -9.34 -3.79
N ALA A 168 4.70 -10.67 -3.91
CA ALA A 168 4.55 -11.58 -2.78
C ALA A 168 5.83 -11.71 -1.96
N ASP A 169 6.99 -11.43 -2.55
CA ASP A 169 8.30 -11.65 -1.94
C ASP A 169 9.00 -10.37 -1.48
N TYR A 170 8.31 -9.22 -1.61
CA TYR A 170 8.71 -7.91 -1.12
C TYR A 170 9.91 -7.32 -1.86
N ASN A 171 10.19 -7.78 -3.07
CA ASN A 171 11.39 -7.37 -3.81
C ASN A 171 11.17 -6.14 -4.71
N GLN A 172 9.94 -5.59 -4.75
CA GLN A 172 9.52 -4.47 -5.59
C GLN A 172 9.49 -4.76 -7.10
N GLU A 173 9.33 -6.04 -7.46
CA GLU A 173 9.12 -6.54 -8.81
C GLU A 173 7.98 -7.56 -8.82
N ILE A 174 7.00 -7.38 -9.70
CA ILE A 174 5.90 -8.35 -9.85
C ILE A 174 6.27 -9.29 -10.97
N THR A 175 6.55 -10.55 -10.63
CA THR A 175 7.07 -11.54 -11.56
C THR A 175 6.29 -12.87 -11.48
N VAL A 176 6.71 -13.82 -12.32
CA VAL A 176 6.21 -15.21 -12.26
C VAL A 176 6.58 -15.90 -10.94
N GLN A 177 7.61 -15.43 -10.24
CA GLN A 177 8.01 -15.99 -8.96
C GLN A 177 6.96 -15.72 -7.87
N ASP A 178 6.34 -14.55 -7.84
CA ASP A 178 5.26 -14.21 -6.90
C ASP A 178 4.08 -15.17 -7.03
N LYS A 179 3.73 -15.51 -8.28
CA LYS A 179 2.67 -16.46 -8.54
C LYS A 179 3.07 -17.91 -8.29
N LEU A 180 4.18 -18.38 -8.82
CA LEU A 180 4.54 -19.81 -8.77
C LEU A 180 5.17 -20.21 -7.42
N GLY A 181 5.91 -19.30 -6.80
CA GLY A 181 6.59 -19.50 -5.53
C GLY A 181 5.71 -19.25 -4.30
N PHE A 182 4.77 -18.29 -4.38
CA PHE A 182 3.98 -17.86 -3.21
C PHE A 182 2.47 -18.09 -3.38
N TRP A 183 1.84 -17.60 -4.44
CA TRP A 183 0.39 -17.76 -4.61
C TRP A 183 -0.03 -19.21 -4.90
N THR A 184 0.64 -19.91 -5.84
CA THR A 184 0.24 -21.26 -6.30
C THR A 184 0.26 -22.31 -5.17
N PRO A 185 1.28 -22.36 -4.30
CA PRO A 185 1.29 -23.29 -3.17
C PRO A 185 0.17 -23.05 -2.15
N ASN A 186 -0.38 -21.83 -2.11
CA ASN A 186 -1.36 -21.39 -1.11
C ASN A 186 -2.77 -21.16 -1.69
N ALA A 187 -2.97 -21.38 -2.99
CA ALA A 187 -4.26 -21.17 -3.64
C ALA A 187 -5.37 -22.07 -3.05
N GLY A 188 -6.50 -21.46 -2.71
CA GLY A 188 -7.64 -22.09 -2.05
C GLY A 188 -7.57 -22.09 -0.52
N THR A 189 -6.53 -21.48 0.07
CA THR A 189 -6.47 -21.25 1.51
C THR A 189 -7.25 -20.00 1.90
N THR A 190 -7.73 -19.98 3.14
CA THR A 190 -8.25 -18.78 3.79
C THR A 190 -7.24 -18.42 4.87
N VAL A 191 -6.66 -17.25 4.74
CA VAL A 191 -5.56 -16.76 5.56
C VAL A 191 -5.77 -15.29 5.79
N ASP A 192 -5.42 -14.82 6.98
CA ASP A 192 -5.45 -13.39 7.28
C ASP A 192 -4.05 -12.84 7.08
N TYR A 193 -3.96 -11.72 6.34
CA TYR A 193 -2.76 -10.90 6.25
C TYR A 193 -1.52 -11.56 5.65
N GLU A 194 -1.68 -12.33 4.57
CA GLU A 194 -0.57 -12.99 3.87
C GLU A 194 -0.10 -12.24 2.63
N THR A 195 1.15 -12.47 2.25
CA THR A 195 1.85 -11.73 1.18
C THR A 195 1.26 -12.01 -0.21
N TYR A 196 0.77 -13.24 -0.39
CA TYR A 196 0.18 -13.79 -1.61
C TYR A 196 -1.35 -13.61 -1.68
N ASP A 197 -1.96 -12.92 -0.71
CA ASP A 197 -3.31 -12.36 -0.82
C ASP A 197 -3.20 -10.96 -1.45
N PHE A 198 -3.19 -10.94 -2.79
CA PHE A 198 -2.88 -9.75 -3.58
C PHE A 198 -4.01 -8.72 -3.58
N ASN A 199 -5.27 -9.15 -3.43
CA ASN A 199 -6.42 -8.24 -3.33
C ASN A 199 -6.79 -7.92 -1.86
N MET A 200 -6.15 -8.57 -0.89
CA MET A 200 -6.33 -8.37 0.55
C MET A 200 -7.73 -8.69 1.06
N ASP A 201 -8.41 -9.66 0.44
CA ASP A 201 -9.76 -10.05 0.84
C ASP A 201 -9.80 -11.26 1.78
N THR A 202 -8.65 -11.67 2.33
CA THR A 202 -8.41 -12.81 3.23
C THR A 202 -8.59 -14.18 2.57
N LYS A 203 -8.76 -14.22 1.24
CA LYS A 203 -8.92 -15.46 0.48
C LYS A 203 -7.92 -15.50 -0.65
N VAL A 204 -7.07 -16.51 -0.62
CA VAL A 204 -6.11 -16.74 -1.70
C VAL A 204 -6.83 -17.49 -2.81
N ASP A 205 -7.43 -16.76 -3.73
CA ASP A 205 -8.28 -17.30 -4.79
C ASP A 205 -7.93 -16.75 -6.18
N ASN A 206 -8.73 -17.13 -7.17
CA ASN A 206 -8.45 -16.75 -8.55
C ASN A 206 -8.53 -15.23 -8.79
N ARG A 207 -9.15 -14.44 -7.91
CA ARG A 207 -9.23 -12.98 -8.00
C ARG A 207 -7.88 -12.33 -7.75
N ASP A 208 -7.10 -12.79 -6.77
CA ASP A 208 -5.69 -12.35 -6.61
C ASP A 208 -4.92 -12.50 -7.92
N LYS A 209 -5.05 -13.68 -8.54
CA LYS A 209 -4.30 -14.00 -9.75
C LYS A 209 -4.85 -13.25 -10.97
N ASN A 210 -6.16 -13.32 -11.20
CA ASN A 210 -6.77 -12.83 -12.45
C ASN A 210 -6.96 -11.32 -12.45
N ASP A 211 -7.35 -10.74 -11.31
CA ASP A 211 -7.76 -9.34 -11.23
C ASP A 211 -6.56 -8.47 -10.87
N VAL A 212 -5.63 -8.98 -10.06
CA VAL A 212 -4.43 -8.24 -9.63
C VAL A 212 -3.17 -8.68 -10.42
N TRP A 213 -2.69 -9.90 -10.21
CA TRP A 213 -1.37 -10.31 -10.69
C TRP A 213 -1.25 -10.34 -12.23
N VAL A 214 -2.26 -10.85 -12.96
CA VAL A 214 -2.19 -10.99 -14.44
C VAL A 214 -1.97 -9.66 -15.14
N GLY A 215 -2.60 -8.58 -14.66
CA GLY A 215 -2.44 -7.24 -15.23
C GLY A 215 -1.13 -6.56 -14.83
N ASN A 216 -0.52 -6.98 -13.72
CA ASN A 216 0.63 -6.32 -13.12
C ASN A 216 1.95 -7.10 -13.31
N ASN A 217 1.90 -8.36 -13.74
CA ASN A 217 3.08 -9.17 -14.00
C ASN A 217 4.02 -8.54 -15.05
N GLY A 218 5.29 -8.39 -14.68
CA GLY A 218 6.35 -7.74 -15.45
C GLY A 218 6.59 -6.28 -15.07
N ASN A 219 5.84 -5.71 -14.12
CA ASN A 219 6.06 -4.35 -13.62
C ASN A 219 6.99 -4.37 -12.40
N ASN A 220 7.70 -3.26 -12.18
CA ASN A 220 8.54 -3.02 -11.00
C ASN A 220 8.33 -1.58 -10.49
N THR A 221 8.72 -1.33 -9.24
CA THR A 221 8.65 0.02 -8.69
C THR A 221 9.51 0.99 -9.50
N GLN A 222 9.04 2.23 -9.61
CA GLN A 222 9.84 3.32 -10.18
C GLN A 222 10.62 4.08 -9.09
N VAL A 223 10.40 3.78 -7.82
CA VAL A 223 11.11 4.42 -6.71
C VAL A 223 12.60 4.03 -6.78
N PRO A 224 13.55 4.99 -6.87
CA PRO A 224 14.96 4.66 -6.97
C PRO A 224 15.49 3.93 -5.74
N ASN A 225 16.32 2.90 -5.92
CA ASN A 225 17.00 2.22 -4.81
C ASN A 225 18.28 2.94 -4.39
#